data_AF-A0A345ZB95-F1
#
_entry.id   AF-A0A345ZB95-F1
#
_cell.length_a   1.000
_cell.length_b   1.000
_cell.length_c   1.000
_cell.angle_alpha   90.00
_cell.angle_beta   90.00
_cell.angle_gamma   90.00
#
_symmetry.space_group_name_H-M   'P 1'
#
loop_
_entity.id
_entity.type
_entity.pdbx_description
1 polymer ?
#
loop_
_entity_poly.entity_id
_entity_poly.type
_entity_poly.pdbx_seq_one_letter_code
_entity_poly.pdbx_strand_id
1 'polypeptide(L)'
;MNKFFISHIIALLLVCNTQLSASQRAISSLKDTWVTVFVHGSFSLKPHLTFGNAINVIFDRIENSVYYRSTEINRRDHFFYKNQVMLGLGLQRIDFKNPNKLEAARIIAATYETVSQYAGNAPSDEYYAFGWSGLVSHKLRYLEAGILYDQLSQLNKKLIAAGKNPKFRVISYSHGGTLSIQLGAIHITKNPSEQFFIDELYLNGTPIQIETDYLINSPVFKKVYNIYSKADSIQKLDFFSFKRFFSRRKFENRNNFKLPEKLTQISLNIVDYTPKNVTSTIPFPRDEKTLRKHFRKCTYDPGHFELWFMGWTILSYRKDFPFNPLPIINFLPIIIKDLDKDPNISKDIIVKILPYKETMEIYNYKKLVKLTMVAQKPFLTKKALDELKITALQFEPVDYNLETYNRKMYDAITIAQYEYDQLNKLKVEEFKNIKKEKQKNQEPSYKKNVVNLQKKERHFQGFLTNEI
;
A
#
# COMPACT_ATOMS: atom_id res chain seq x y z
N MET A 1 -56.87 -11.46 26.10
CA MET A 1 -55.91 -10.99 25.07
C MET A 1 -56.53 -11.27 23.70
N ASN A 2 -56.78 -10.24 22.90
CA ASN A 2 -57.70 -10.28 21.77
C ASN A 2 -57.12 -11.12 20.62
N LYS A 3 -57.82 -12.18 20.16
CA LYS A 3 -57.35 -13.07 19.08
C LYS A 3 -57.00 -12.31 17.79
N PHE A 4 -57.66 -11.17 17.57
CA PHE A 4 -57.40 -10.23 16.48
C PHE A 4 -56.03 -9.52 16.56
N PHE A 5 -55.50 -9.31 17.76
CA PHE A 5 -54.20 -8.63 17.95
C PHE A 5 -53.04 -9.59 17.66
N ILE A 6 -53.19 -10.86 18.05
CA ILE A 6 -52.19 -11.91 17.79
C ILE A 6 -52.10 -12.20 16.28
N SER A 7 -53.23 -12.24 15.56
CA SER A 7 -53.22 -12.47 14.11
C SER A 7 -52.54 -11.33 13.34
N HIS A 8 -52.72 -10.08 13.76
CA HIS A 8 -52.05 -8.93 13.15
C HIS A 8 -50.54 -8.94 13.38
N ILE A 9 -50.07 -9.30 14.59
CA ILE A 9 -48.64 -9.42 14.88
C ILE A 9 -48.00 -10.54 14.06
N ILE A 10 -48.66 -11.70 13.94
CA ILE A 10 -48.16 -12.82 13.14
C ILE A 10 -48.11 -12.45 11.65
N ALA A 11 -49.15 -11.78 11.13
CA ALA A 11 -49.16 -11.31 9.75
C ALA A 11 -48.05 -10.28 9.48
N LEU A 12 -47.81 -9.33 10.41
CA LEU A 12 -46.73 -8.35 10.30
C LEU A 12 -45.35 -9.03 10.32
N LEU A 13 -45.14 -10.00 11.21
CA LEU A 13 -43.90 -10.78 11.29
C LEU A 13 -43.66 -11.64 10.04
N LEU A 14 -44.71 -12.21 9.46
CA LEU A 14 -44.63 -12.97 8.21
C LEU A 14 -44.30 -12.06 7.02
N VAL A 15 -44.91 -10.87 6.92
CA VAL A 15 -44.61 -9.88 5.86
C VAL A 15 -43.20 -9.32 6.00
N CYS A 16 -42.75 -9.03 7.23
CA CYS A 16 -41.36 -8.61 7.47
C CYS A 16 -40.36 -9.72 7.10
N ASN A 17 -40.65 -10.98 7.42
CA ASN A 17 -39.77 -12.11 7.07
C ASN A 17 -39.74 -12.39 5.56
N THR A 18 -40.85 -12.23 4.84
CA THR A 18 -40.86 -12.42 3.37
C THR A 18 -40.13 -11.30 2.65
N GLN A 19 -40.23 -10.05 3.11
CA GLN A 19 -39.45 -8.93 2.56
C GLN A 19 -37.95 -9.06 2.85
N LEU A 20 -37.55 -9.50 4.05
CA LEU A 20 -36.15 -9.78 4.37
C LEU A 20 -35.59 -10.91 3.49
N SER A 21 -36.37 -11.97 3.30
CA SER A 21 -35.99 -13.13 2.47
C SER A 21 -35.90 -12.79 0.98
N ALA A 22 -36.80 -11.93 0.47
CA ALA A 22 -36.75 -11.45 -0.91
C ALA A 22 -35.55 -10.52 -1.16
N SER A 23 -35.26 -9.61 -0.23
CA SER A 23 -34.06 -8.76 -0.26
C SER A 23 -32.76 -9.58 -0.21
N GLN A 24 -32.69 -10.59 0.67
CA GLN A 24 -31.53 -11.48 0.76
C GLN A 24 -31.36 -12.38 -0.47
N ARG A 25 -32.45 -12.88 -1.07
CA ARG A 25 -32.41 -13.64 -2.34
C ARG A 25 -32.02 -12.76 -3.54
N ALA A 26 -32.45 -11.51 -3.57
CA ALA A 26 -32.04 -10.57 -4.62
C ALA A 26 -30.55 -10.21 -4.54
N ILE A 27 -29.96 -10.18 -3.34
CA ILE A 27 -28.52 -9.98 -3.16
C ILE A 27 -27.71 -11.25 -3.52
N SER A 28 -28.26 -12.45 -3.31
CA SER A 28 -27.56 -13.70 -3.62
C SER A 28 -27.48 -14.04 -5.12
N SER A 29 -28.19 -13.32 -5.99
CA SER A 29 -28.10 -13.47 -7.46
C SER A 29 -27.14 -12.47 -8.11
N LEU A 30 -26.58 -11.53 -7.34
CA LEU A 30 -25.66 -10.53 -7.86
C LEU A 30 -24.30 -11.17 -8.17
N LYS A 31 -23.75 -10.86 -9.34
CA LYS A 31 -22.41 -11.30 -9.73
C LYS A 31 -21.37 -10.59 -8.87
N ASP A 32 -20.52 -11.37 -8.21
CA ASP A 32 -19.34 -10.86 -7.49
C ASP A 32 -18.46 -10.05 -8.44
N THR A 33 -18.06 -8.85 -8.00
CA THR A 33 -17.15 -7.96 -8.74
C THR A 33 -15.96 -7.63 -7.86
N TRP A 34 -14.77 -8.10 -8.24
CA TRP A 34 -13.54 -7.86 -7.49
C TRP A 34 -12.90 -6.53 -7.88
N VAL A 35 -12.68 -5.69 -6.88
CA VAL A 35 -11.98 -4.39 -6.98
C VAL A 35 -10.65 -4.50 -6.24
N THR A 36 -9.55 -4.46 -6.99
CA THR A 36 -8.19 -4.45 -6.43
C THR A 36 -7.63 -3.03 -6.40
N VAL A 37 -7.25 -2.56 -5.22
CA VAL A 37 -6.77 -1.20 -4.95
C VAL A 37 -5.34 -1.26 -4.41
N PHE A 38 -4.41 -0.64 -5.13
CA PHE A 38 -3.02 -0.51 -4.70
C PHE A 38 -2.79 0.79 -3.94
N VAL A 39 -2.12 0.72 -2.79
CA VAL A 39 -1.78 1.89 -1.95
C VAL A 39 -0.27 1.96 -1.77
N HIS A 40 0.36 2.94 -2.42
CA HIS A 40 1.82 3.11 -2.42
C HIS A 40 2.37 3.52 -1.04
N GLY A 41 3.70 3.42 -0.87
CA GLY A 41 4.40 3.80 0.35
C GLY A 41 4.62 5.30 0.50
N SER A 42 5.40 5.70 1.51
CA SER A 42 5.81 7.09 1.69
C SER A 42 6.70 7.57 0.54
N PHE A 43 6.67 8.88 0.28
CA PHE A 43 7.64 9.52 -0.60
C PHE A 43 8.98 9.72 0.13
N SER A 44 10.11 9.60 -0.57
CA SER A 44 11.44 9.52 0.06
C SER A 44 11.71 10.66 1.04
N LEU A 45 12.02 10.33 2.29
CA LEU A 45 12.45 11.29 3.32
C LEU A 45 13.91 11.70 3.20
N LYS A 46 14.75 10.89 2.52
CA LYS A 46 16.22 11.06 2.52
C LYS A 46 16.70 12.47 2.15
N PRO A 47 16.16 13.13 1.11
CA PRO A 47 16.58 14.48 0.74
C PRO A 47 16.21 15.54 1.80
N HIS A 48 15.27 15.22 2.69
CA HIS A 48 14.67 16.14 3.65
C HIS A 48 15.10 15.90 5.10
N LEU A 49 15.95 14.89 5.37
CA LEU A 49 16.47 14.56 6.70
C LEU A 49 17.51 15.57 7.19
N THR A 50 17.12 16.84 7.32
CA THR A 50 17.81 17.78 8.21
C THR A 50 17.30 17.57 9.63
N PHE A 51 18.12 17.85 10.65
CA PHE A 51 17.75 17.66 12.06
C PHE A 51 16.44 18.37 12.43
N GLY A 52 16.22 19.59 11.91
CA GLY A 52 14.98 20.35 12.11
C GLY A 52 13.75 19.71 11.47
N ASN A 53 13.88 19.15 10.25
CA ASN A 53 12.79 18.43 9.61
C ASN A 53 12.49 17.10 10.32
N ALA A 54 13.51 16.40 10.82
CA ALA A 54 13.30 15.18 11.61
C ALA A 54 12.49 15.48 12.88
N ILE A 55 12.81 16.57 13.59
CA ILE A 55 12.02 17.06 14.75
C ILE A 55 10.58 17.39 14.35
N ASN A 56 10.38 18.11 13.24
CA ASN A 56 9.03 18.45 12.78
C ASN A 56 8.21 17.21 12.42
N VAL A 57 8.83 16.19 11.82
CA VAL A 57 8.16 14.91 11.54
C VAL A 57 7.83 14.17 12.84
N ILE A 58 8.76 14.11 13.80
CA ILE A 58 8.54 13.47 15.12
C ILE A 58 7.38 14.12 15.88
N PHE A 59 7.26 15.44 15.84
CA PHE A 59 6.18 16.17 16.52
C PHE A 59 4.93 16.38 15.65
N ASP A 60 4.86 15.76 14.47
CA ASP A 60 3.74 15.86 13.52
C ASP A 60 3.43 17.30 13.05
N ARG A 61 4.45 18.17 12.99
CA ARG A 61 4.36 19.58 12.59
C ARG A 61 4.88 19.80 11.17
N ILE A 62 4.42 18.98 10.23
CA ILE A 62 4.97 19.00 8.87
C ILE A 62 4.21 19.90 7.88
N GLU A 63 2.96 20.29 8.17
CA GLU A 63 2.07 21.02 7.24
C GLU A 63 2.66 22.33 6.69
N ASN A 64 3.57 22.96 7.44
CA ASN A 64 4.27 24.18 7.02
C ASN A 64 5.77 23.93 6.80
N SER A 65 6.17 22.75 6.35
CA SER A 65 7.58 22.41 6.14
C SER A 65 7.94 22.34 4.66
N VAL A 66 9.22 22.54 4.35
CA VAL A 66 9.78 22.29 3.02
C VAL A 66 9.54 20.84 2.60
N TYR A 67 9.58 19.89 3.54
CA TYR A 67 9.27 18.49 3.28
C TYR A 67 7.84 18.29 2.74
N TYR A 68 6.84 18.91 3.37
CA TYR A 68 5.45 18.84 2.92
C TYR A 68 5.33 19.35 1.49
N ARG A 69 5.83 20.57 1.24
CA ARG A 69 5.65 21.22 -0.06
C ARG A 69 6.44 20.56 -1.19
N SER A 70 7.68 20.16 -0.93
CA SER A 70 8.48 19.44 -1.92
C SER A 70 7.87 18.06 -2.24
N THR A 71 7.35 17.35 -1.24
CA THR A 71 6.62 16.08 -1.48
C THR A 71 5.39 16.31 -2.36
N GLU A 72 4.62 17.37 -2.10
CA GLU A 72 3.48 17.74 -2.94
C GLU A 72 3.88 18.00 -4.39
N ILE A 73 4.96 18.77 -4.62
CA ILE A 73 5.50 19.05 -5.96
C ILE A 73 5.88 17.74 -6.66
N ASN A 74 6.63 16.87 -5.97
CA ASN A 74 7.06 15.60 -6.54
C ASN A 74 5.91 14.63 -6.82
N ARG A 75 4.84 14.63 -5.99
CA ARG A 75 3.67 13.80 -6.24
C ARG A 75 2.94 14.16 -7.54
N ARG A 76 3.09 15.38 -8.04
CA ARG A 76 2.52 15.83 -9.32
C ARG A 76 3.41 15.49 -10.52
N ASP A 77 4.67 15.11 -10.30
CA ASP A 77 5.60 14.81 -11.38
C ASP A 77 5.45 13.34 -11.83
N HIS A 78 4.97 13.16 -13.06
CA HIS A 78 4.77 11.84 -13.67
C HIS A 78 6.06 11.00 -13.76
N PHE A 79 7.23 11.63 -13.66
CA PHE A 79 8.49 10.91 -13.57
C PHE A 79 8.49 9.84 -12.46
N PHE A 80 7.88 10.12 -11.31
CA PHE A 80 7.85 9.17 -10.20
C PHE A 80 6.83 8.04 -10.35
N TYR A 81 5.99 8.07 -11.38
CA TYR A 81 4.97 7.04 -11.64
C TYR A 81 5.57 5.88 -12.44
N LYS A 82 6.80 6.05 -12.93
CA LYS A 82 7.48 5.14 -13.87
C LYS A 82 8.04 3.87 -13.25
N ASN A 83 8.06 3.70 -11.92
CA ASN A 83 8.73 2.57 -11.27
C ASN A 83 7.93 1.84 -10.18
N GLN A 84 6.71 2.28 -9.86
CA GLN A 84 5.87 1.67 -8.83
C GLN A 84 4.38 1.84 -9.14
N VAL A 85 3.51 1.14 -8.41
CA VAL A 85 2.05 1.35 -8.55
C VAL A 85 1.63 2.66 -7.90
N MET A 86 1.70 3.74 -8.66
CA MET A 86 1.32 5.08 -8.24
C MET A 86 0.75 5.85 -9.43
N LEU A 87 -0.36 6.55 -9.19
CA LEU A 87 -0.99 7.47 -10.14
C LEU A 87 -1.21 8.83 -9.44
N GLY A 88 -2.07 9.67 -10.00
CA GLY A 88 -2.52 10.91 -9.37
C GLY A 88 -3.18 10.68 -8.00
N LEU A 89 -3.43 11.78 -7.28
CA LEU A 89 -4.07 11.73 -5.95
C LEU A 89 -5.50 11.17 -6.02
N GLY A 90 -5.95 10.57 -4.92
CA GLY A 90 -7.24 9.89 -4.83
C GLY A 90 -7.26 8.53 -5.53
N LEU A 91 -8.46 7.96 -5.62
CA LEU A 91 -8.71 6.66 -6.22
C LEU A 91 -8.73 6.76 -7.75
N GLN A 92 -7.66 6.33 -8.40
CA GLN A 92 -7.46 6.40 -9.84
C GLN A 92 -7.58 5.02 -10.47
N ARG A 93 -8.42 4.89 -11.50
CA ARG A 93 -8.58 3.61 -12.22
C ARG A 93 -7.32 3.32 -13.05
N ILE A 94 -6.85 2.08 -13.01
CA ILE A 94 -5.71 1.63 -13.80
C ILE A 94 -6.22 0.98 -15.08
N ASP A 95 -5.74 1.47 -16.23
CA ASP A 95 -5.90 0.80 -17.51
C ASP A 95 -4.80 -0.26 -17.72
N PHE A 96 -4.99 -1.42 -17.09
CA PHE A 96 -4.03 -2.52 -17.15
C PHE A 96 -4.00 -3.23 -18.52
N LYS A 97 -5.01 -3.00 -19.38
CA LYS A 97 -5.09 -3.62 -20.71
C LYS A 97 -4.18 -2.94 -21.73
N ASN A 98 -3.84 -1.67 -21.49
CA ASN A 98 -2.92 -0.90 -22.31
C ASN A 98 -1.73 -0.39 -21.48
N PRO A 99 -0.79 -1.29 -21.08
CA PRO A 99 0.41 -0.87 -20.37
C PRO A 99 1.25 0.11 -21.21
N ASN A 100 2.00 0.97 -20.54
CA ASN A 100 2.86 1.97 -21.18
C ASN A 100 4.10 2.24 -20.33
N LYS A 101 5.04 3.01 -20.88
CA LYS A 101 6.31 3.37 -20.22
C LYS A 101 6.20 4.56 -19.25
N LEU A 102 5.05 5.22 -19.19
CA LEU A 102 4.83 6.43 -18.38
C LEU A 102 4.33 6.08 -16.97
N GLU A 103 3.60 4.97 -16.83
CA GLU A 103 2.91 4.58 -15.60
C GLU A 103 3.13 3.09 -15.32
N ALA A 104 4.08 2.78 -14.43
CA ALA A 104 4.38 1.40 -14.03
C ALA A 104 3.17 0.69 -13.40
N ALA A 105 2.22 1.45 -12.83
CA ALA A 105 0.96 0.93 -12.32
C ALA A 105 0.25 0.00 -13.31
N ARG A 106 0.29 0.31 -14.61
CA ARG A 106 -0.42 -0.48 -15.64
C ARG A 106 0.23 -1.84 -15.87
N ILE A 107 1.54 -1.89 -16.06
CA ILE A 107 2.26 -3.16 -16.28
C ILE A 107 2.27 -4.03 -15.01
N ILE A 108 2.35 -3.41 -13.82
CA ILE A 108 2.24 -4.14 -12.57
C ILE A 108 0.83 -4.74 -12.42
N ALA A 109 -0.24 -3.97 -12.67
CA ALA A 109 -1.60 -4.50 -12.61
C ALA A 109 -1.84 -5.60 -13.66
N ALA A 110 -1.32 -5.45 -14.87
CA ALA A 110 -1.41 -6.45 -15.93
C ALA A 110 -0.71 -7.75 -15.52
N THR A 111 0.52 -7.65 -15.00
CA THR A 111 1.28 -8.81 -14.53
C THR A 111 0.61 -9.48 -13.34
N TYR A 112 0.06 -8.70 -12.40
CA TYR A 112 -0.70 -9.21 -11.27
C TYR A 112 -1.93 -10.02 -11.74
N GLU A 113 -2.67 -9.49 -12.72
CA GLU A 113 -3.82 -10.17 -13.31
C GLU A 113 -3.39 -11.48 -14.01
N THR A 114 -2.32 -11.48 -14.80
CA THR A 114 -1.80 -12.70 -15.44
C THR A 114 -1.41 -13.76 -14.41
N VAL A 115 -0.72 -13.38 -13.32
CA VAL A 115 -0.35 -14.32 -12.25
C VAL A 115 -1.60 -14.78 -11.48
N SER A 116 -2.59 -13.92 -11.29
CA SER A 116 -3.88 -14.27 -10.68
C SER A 116 -4.63 -15.31 -11.49
N GLN A 117 -4.67 -15.16 -12.81
CA GLN A 117 -5.27 -16.12 -13.74
C GLN A 117 -4.50 -17.44 -13.76
N TYR A 118 -3.16 -17.39 -13.76
CA TYR A 118 -2.32 -18.59 -13.63
C TYR A 118 -2.60 -19.32 -12.31
N ALA A 119 -2.78 -18.57 -11.23
CA ALA A 119 -3.19 -19.11 -9.93
C ALA A 119 -4.64 -19.62 -9.94
N GLY A 120 -5.43 -19.43 -10.99
CA GLY A 120 -6.83 -19.85 -11.06
C GLY A 120 -7.73 -19.08 -10.09
N ASN A 121 -7.33 -17.88 -9.69
CA ASN A 121 -8.18 -16.97 -8.93
C ASN A 121 -9.19 -16.32 -9.87
N ALA A 122 -10.33 -15.88 -9.31
CA ALA A 122 -11.24 -15.02 -10.07
C ALA A 122 -10.49 -13.75 -10.50
N PRO A 123 -10.63 -13.31 -11.77
CA PRO A 123 -10.00 -12.08 -12.24
C PRO A 123 -10.53 -10.90 -11.44
N SER A 124 -9.71 -9.87 -11.22
CA SER A 124 -10.28 -8.61 -10.73
C SER A 124 -10.97 -7.92 -11.89
N ASP A 125 -12.22 -7.52 -11.71
CA ASP A 125 -12.94 -6.77 -12.73
C ASP A 125 -12.40 -5.34 -12.87
N GLU A 126 -11.92 -4.77 -11.77
CA GLU A 126 -11.42 -3.41 -11.73
C GLU A 126 -10.15 -3.27 -10.89
N TYR A 127 -9.20 -2.49 -11.41
CA TYR A 127 -7.93 -2.16 -10.76
C TYR A 127 -7.83 -0.66 -10.53
N TYR A 128 -7.37 -0.27 -9.34
CA TYR A 128 -7.18 1.12 -8.94
C TYR A 128 -5.84 1.32 -8.24
N ALA A 129 -5.28 2.51 -8.35
CA ALA A 129 -4.23 3.00 -7.47
C ALA A 129 -4.81 4.15 -6.64
N PHE A 130 -4.65 4.10 -5.32
CA PHE A 130 -4.94 5.23 -4.46
C PHE A 130 -3.67 6.06 -4.26
N GLY A 131 -3.64 7.24 -4.88
CA GLY A 131 -2.59 8.21 -4.66
C GLY A 131 -2.84 9.02 -3.40
N TRP A 132 -1.87 9.03 -2.48
CA TRP A 132 -1.87 9.91 -1.32
C TRP A 132 -0.59 10.75 -1.31
N SER A 133 -0.48 11.64 -0.33
CA SER A 133 0.65 12.55 -0.17
C SER A 133 1.98 11.80 -0.06
N GLY A 134 1.99 10.60 0.55
CA GLY A 134 3.21 9.88 0.89
C GLY A 134 3.92 10.48 2.10
N LEU A 135 3.30 11.41 2.83
CA LEU A 135 3.91 12.08 3.96
C LEU A 135 3.93 11.19 5.20
N VAL A 136 5.03 11.25 5.95
CA VAL A 136 5.20 10.47 7.18
C VAL A 136 4.63 11.25 8.37
N SER A 137 3.32 11.54 8.32
CA SER A 137 2.54 12.17 9.40
C SER A 137 1.40 11.28 9.84
N HIS A 138 1.21 11.11 11.15
CA HIS A 138 0.11 10.29 11.64
C HIS A 138 -1.24 10.99 11.43
N LYS A 139 -1.31 12.29 11.73
CA LYS A 139 -2.50 13.12 11.46
C LYS A 139 -2.91 13.04 9.99
N LEU A 140 -1.98 13.28 9.06
CA LEU A 140 -2.30 13.25 7.63
C LEU A 140 -2.68 11.85 7.16
N ARG A 141 -1.99 10.79 7.62
CA ARG A 141 -2.39 9.41 7.29
C ARG A 141 -3.80 9.08 7.72
N TYR A 142 -4.25 9.57 8.89
CA TYR A 142 -5.63 9.39 9.33
C TYR A 142 -6.62 10.16 8.42
N LEU A 143 -6.32 11.41 8.09
CA LEU A 143 -7.15 12.23 7.19
C LEU A 143 -7.25 11.63 5.78
N GLU A 144 -6.12 11.19 5.22
CA GLU A 144 -6.06 10.61 3.87
C GLU A 144 -6.65 9.20 3.82
N ALA A 145 -6.60 8.45 4.93
CA ALA A 145 -7.41 7.23 5.06
C ALA A 145 -8.92 7.56 5.03
N GLY A 146 -9.34 8.73 5.54
CA GLY A 146 -10.72 9.21 5.44
C GLY A 146 -11.14 9.40 3.99
N ILE A 147 -10.28 10.05 3.19
CA ILE A 147 -10.48 10.23 1.74
C ILE A 147 -10.58 8.87 1.04
N LEU A 148 -9.67 7.93 1.34
CA LEU A 148 -9.72 6.57 0.79
C LEU A 148 -11.04 5.89 1.15
N TYR A 149 -11.46 5.95 2.41
CA TYR A 149 -12.70 5.34 2.88
C TYR A 149 -13.91 5.88 2.14
N ASP A 150 -14.02 7.20 2.01
CA ASP A 150 -15.16 7.84 1.36
C ASP A 150 -15.22 7.52 -0.14
N GLN A 151 -14.08 7.53 -0.84
CA GLN A 151 -14.02 7.15 -2.26
C GLN A 151 -14.33 5.67 -2.50
N LEU A 152 -13.89 4.77 -1.62
CA LEU A 152 -14.28 3.36 -1.69
C LEU A 152 -15.75 3.15 -1.38
N SER A 153 -16.32 3.88 -0.41
CA SER A 153 -17.75 3.83 -0.09
C SER A 153 -18.60 4.31 -1.27
N GLN A 154 -18.18 5.39 -1.94
CA GLN A 154 -18.82 5.88 -3.18
C GLN A 154 -18.74 4.84 -4.30
N LEU A 155 -17.58 4.21 -4.51
CA LEU A 155 -17.41 3.15 -5.51
C LEU A 155 -18.29 1.93 -5.18
N ASN A 156 -18.36 1.53 -3.91
CA ASN A 156 -19.21 0.44 -3.44
C ASN A 156 -20.69 0.72 -3.76
N LYS A 157 -21.19 1.92 -3.42
CA LYS A 157 -22.57 2.34 -3.72
C LYS A 157 -22.84 2.35 -5.23
N LYS A 158 -21.90 2.86 -6.04
CA LYS A 158 -22.01 2.86 -7.50
C LYS A 158 -22.12 1.45 -8.08
N LEU A 159 -21.32 0.51 -7.59
CA LEU A 159 -21.33 -0.87 -8.08
C LEU A 159 -22.60 -1.62 -7.63
N ILE A 160 -23.07 -1.42 -6.41
CA ILE A 160 -24.35 -1.96 -5.93
C ILE A 160 -25.52 -1.44 -6.76
N ALA A 161 -25.55 -0.13 -7.04
CA ALA A 161 -26.58 0.47 -7.90
C ALA A 161 -26.56 -0.09 -9.33
N ALA A 162 -25.40 -0.60 -9.79
CA ALA A 162 -25.26 -1.29 -11.06
C ALA A 162 -25.58 -2.81 -10.99
N GLY A 163 -26.16 -3.29 -9.90
CA GLY A 163 -26.52 -4.71 -9.73
C GLY A 163 -25.33 -5.64 -9.53
N LYS A 164 -24.23 -5.15 -8.95
CA LYS A 164 -23.04 -5.94 -8.64
C LYS A 164 -22.89 -6.19 -7.14
N ASN A 165 -22.17 -7.24 -6.75
CA ASN A 165 -21.73 -7.48 -5.38
C ASN A 165 -20.24 -7.15 -5.23
N PRO A 166 -19.86 -5.95 -4.74
CA PRO A 166 -18.46 -5.54 -4.70
C PRO A 166 -17.67 -6.32 -3.66
N LYS A 167 -16.46 -6.76 -4.04
CA LYS A 167 -15.46 -7.34 -3.15
C LYS A 167 -14.19 -6.51 -3.21
N PHE A 168 -13.70 -6.04 -2.08
CA PHE A 168 -12.53 -5.15 -2.06
C PHE A 168 -11.27 -5.87 -1.60
N ARG A 169 -10.23 -5.79 -2.43
CA ARG A 169 -8.86 -6.16 -2.09
C ARG A 169 -8.01 -4.90 -2.05
N VAL A 170 -7.44 -4.59 -0.90
CA VAL A 170 -6.52 -3.46 -0.71
C VAL A 170 -5.11 -4.01 -0.54
N ILE A 171 -4.20 -3.66 -1.45
CA ILE A 171 -2.81 -4.08 -1.43
C ILE A 171 -1.94 -2.88 -1.15
N SER A 172 -1.37 -2.84 0.04
CA SER A 172 -0.66 -1.67 0.54
C SER A 172 0.81 -1.97 0.78
N TYR A 173 1.63 -0.94 0.69
CA TYR A 173 3.06 -1.05 0.87
C TYR A 173 3.62 -0.01 1.83
N SER A 174 4.58 -0.42 2.66
CA SER A 174 5.28 0.47 3.58
C SER A 174 4.29 1.32 4.40
N HIS A 175 4.48 2.63 4.51
CA HIS A 175 3.52 3.52 5.20
C HIS A 175 2.12 3.59 4.57
N GLY A 176 1.95 3.21 3.29
CA GLY A 176 0.62 3.01 2.71
C GLY A 176 -0.18 1.95 3.45
N GLY A 177 0.49 0.91 3.99
CA GLY A 177 -0.15 -0.07 4.87
C GLY A 177 -0.61 0.53 6.20
N THR A 178 0.18 1.45 6.78
CA THR A 178 -0.25 2.17 8.00
C THR A 178 -1.46 3.06 7.75
N LEU A 179 -1.55 3.70 6.57
CA LEU A 179 -2.73 4.43 6.12
C LEU A 179 -3.93 3.48 5.97
N SER A 180 -3.77 2.33 5.31
CA SER A 180 -4.87 1.38 5.13
C SER A 180 -5.39 0.77 6.44
N ILE A 181 -4.53 0.59 7.44
CA ILE A 181 -4.95 0.15 8.79
C ILE A 181 -5.88 1.20 9.45
N GLN A 182 -5.68 2.51 9.19
CA GLN A 182 -6.53 3.58 9.73
C GLN A 182 -7.97 3.53 9.23
N LEU A 183 -8.27 2.83 8.13
CA LEU A 183 -9.65 2.55 7.71
C LEU A 183 -10.45 1.89 8.84
N GLY A 184 -9.78 1.12 9.71
CA GLY A 184 -10.40 0.51 10.87
C GLY A 184 -10.93 1.53 11.89
N ALA A 185 -10.24 2.66 12.06
CA ALA A 185 -10.65 3.76 12.94
C ALA A 185 -11.76 4.61 12.30
N ILE A 186 -11.73 4.82 10.99
CA ILE A 186 -12.76 5.58 10.28
C ILE A 186 -14.07 4.80 10.21
N HIS A 187 -14.01 3.50 9.97
CA HIS A 187 -15.20 2.67 9.82
C HIS A 187 -16.15 2.74 11.02
N ILE A 188 -15.60 2.79 12.24
CA ILE A 188 -16.41 2.84 13.47
C ILE A 188 -17.12 4.18 13.68
N THR A 189 -16.73 5.24 12.95
CA THR A 189 -17.38 6.56 13.02
C THR A 189 -18.49 6.72 11.99
N LYS A 190 -18.70 5.75 11.10
CA LYS A 190 -19.63 5.84 9.97
C LYS A 190 -20.93 5.12 10.31
N ASN A 191 -22.05 5.61 9.78
CA ASN A 191 -23.35 4.97 9.99
C ASN A 191 -23.40 3.60 9.30
N PRO A 192 -24.20 2.63 9.78
CA PRO A 192 -24.30 1.31 9.16
C PRO A 192 -24.63 1.33 7.66
N SER A 193 -25.40 2.31 7.17
CA SER A 193 -25.73 2.49 5.75
C SER A 193 -24.57 3.00 4.89
N GLU A 194 -23.51 3.51 5.51
CA GLU A 194 -22.30 4.03 4.86
C GLU A 194 -21.11 3.07 4.98
N GLN A 195 -21.29 2.01 5.77
CA GLN A 195 -20.29 0.98 6.00
C GLN A 195 -20.19 0.03 4.81
N PHE A 196 -18.95 -0.35 4.52
CA PHE A 196 -18.59 -1.39 3.58
C PHE A 196 -17.44 -2.19 4.18
N PHE A 197 -17.06 -3.30 3.55
CA PHE A 197 -16.02 -4.18 4.04
C PHE A 197 -14.88 -4.34 3.04
N ILE A 198 -13.68 -4.47 3.57
CA ILE A 198 -12.48 -4.90 2.86
C ILE A 198 -12.36 -6.41 3.03
N ASP A 199 -12.61 -7.16 1.95
CA ASP A 199 -12.52 -8.61 1.94
C ASP A 199 -11.08 -9.07 2.20
N GLU A 200 -10.11 -8.37 1.62
CA GLU A 200 -8.70 -8.70 1.75
C GLU A 200 -7.82 -7.45 1.90
N LEU A 201 -7.07 -7.36 3.00
CA LEU A 201 -6.03 -6.34 3.21
C LEU A 201 -4.64 -6.98 3.17
N TYR A 202 -3.79 -6.59 2.22
CA TYR A 202 -2.41 -7.06 2.12
C TYR A 202 -1.45 -5.94 2.56
N LEU A 203 -0.60 -6.23 3.55
CA LEU A 203 0.37 -5.31 4.11
C LEU A 203 1.77 -5.76 3.71
N ASN A 204 2.38 -5.10 2.73
CA ASN A 204 3.68 -5.47 2.16
C ASN A 204 4.80 -4.59 2.73
N GLY A 205 5.70 -5.17 3.52
CA GLY A 205 6.80 -4.41 4.13
C GLY A 205 6.31 -3.25 5.01
N THR A 206 5.09 -3.34 5.53
CA THR A 206 4.44 -2.29 6.31
C THR A 206 5.08 -2.19 7.70
N PRO A 207 5.55 -1.02 8.15
CA PRO A 207 6.01 -0.87 9.52
C PRO A 207 4.83 -1.05 10.48
N ILE A 208 4.88 -2.07 11.34
CA ILE A 208 3.81 -2.34 12.30
C ILE A 208 4.03 -1.44 13.53
N GLN A 209 3.15 -0.46 13.67
CA GLN A 209 3.16 0.57 14.72
C GLN A 209 2.23 0.18 15.87
N ILE A 210 2.70 0.22 17.11
CA ILE A 210 1.93 -0.20 18.29
C ILE A 210 0.70 0.71 18.53
N GLU A 211 0.79 1.95 18.05
CA GLU A 211 -0.24 2.97 18.14
C GLU A 211 -1.47 2.66 17.28
N THR A 212 -1.33 1.83 16.25
CA THR A 212 -2.40 1.58 15.27
C THR A 212 -2.62 0.10 15.01
N ASP A 213 -1.72 -0.78 15.46
CA ASP A 213 -1.80 -2.21 15.16
C ASP A 213 -3.06 -2.88 15.72
N TYR A 214 -3.70 -2.33 16.75
CA TYR A 214 -4.98 -2.83 17.26
C TYR A 214 -6.14 -2.66 16.28
N LEU A 215 -6.03 -1.72 15.32
CA LEU A 215 -7.07 -1.43 14.33
C LEU A 215 -7.27 -2.57 13.34
N ILE A 216 -6.34 -3.52 13.22
CA ILE A 216 -6.57 -4.73 12.44
C ILE A 216 -7.74 -5.56 12.97
N ASN A 217 -8.14 -5.37 14.25
CA ASN A 217 -9.33 -6.01 14.81
C ASN A 217 -10.64 -5.42 14.28
N SER A 218 -10.62 -4.24 13.67
CA SER A 218 -11.82 -3.55 13.18
C SER A 218 -12.63 -4.45 12.23
N PRO A 219 -13.98 -4.46 12.35
CA PRO A 219 -14.84 -5.31 11.52
C PRO A 219 -14.77 -4.98 10.03
N VAL A 220 -14.25 -3.80 9.65
CA VAL A 220 -14.06 -3.42 8.25
C VAL A 220 -13.21 -4.44 7.49
N PHE A 221 -12.25 -5.09 8.14
CA PHE A 221 -11.38 -6.09 7.51
C PHE A 221 -11.92 -7.50 7.75
N LYS A 222 -12.17 -8.25 6.66
CA LYS A 222 -12.51 -9.69 6.76
C LYS A 222 -11.27 -10.57 6.86
N LYS A 223 -10.22 -10.24 6.09
CA LYS A 223 -8.92 -10.92 6.12
C LYS A 223 -7.77 -9.93 6.05
N VAL A 224 -6.69 -10.21 6.77
CA VAL A 224 -5.47 -9.41 6.78
C VAL A 224 -4.27 -10.31 6.56
N TYR A 225 -3.46 -9.99 5.55
CA TYR A 225 -2.20 -10.67 5.27
C TYR A 225 -1.04 -9.70 5.51
N ASN A 226 -0.14 -10.03 6.43
CA ASN A 226 1.09 -9.27 6.67
C ASN A 226 2.26 -9.97 5.98
N ILE A 227 2.74 -9.40 4.89
CA ILE A 227 3.82 -9.93 4.06
C ILE A 227 5.10 -9.18 4.38
N TYR A 228 6.12 -9.89 4.86
CA TYR A 228 7.39 -9.29 5.26
C TYR A 228 8.57 -10.19 4.91
N SER A 229 9.78 -9.63 4.99
CA SER A 229 11.01 -10.39 4.81
C SER A 229 12.08 -10.01 5.84
N LYS A 230 13.04 -10.91 6.06
CA LYS A 230 14.16 -10.66 6.97
C LYS A 230 15.13 -9.61 6.41
N ALA A 231 15.27 -9.56 5.09
CA ALA A 231 16.14 -8.61 4.39
C ALA A 231 15.56 -7.19 4.29
N ASP A 232 14.26 -7.00 4.57
CA ASP A 232 13.67 -5.66 4.64
C ASP A 232 14.11 -4.95 5.93
N SER A 233 15.19 -4.17 5.83
CA SER A 233 15.68 -3.33 6.93
C SER A 233 14.84 -2.06 7.13
N ILE A 234 14.25 -1.51 6.07
CA ILE A 234 13.49 -0.24 6.10
C ILE A 234 12.23 -0.39 6.95
N GLN A 235 11.55 -1.54 6.88
CA GLN A 235 10.35 -1.81 7.67
C GLN A 235 10.55 -1.61 9.18
N LYS A 236 11.78 -1.76 9.70
CA LYS A 236 12.12 -1.53 11.13
C LYS A 236 12.57 -0.11 11.44
N LEU A 237 13.04 0.62 10.42
CA LEU A 237 13.63 1.96 10.54
C LEU A 237 12.54 3.05 10.51
N ASP A 238 11.38 2.76 11.09
CA ASP A 238 10.33 3.73 11.32
C ASP A 238 10.58 4.42 12.66
N PHE A 239 11.40 5.48 12.61
CA PHE A 239 11.71 6.34 13.75
C PHE A 239 10.57 7.29 14.12
N PHE A 240 9.40 7.16 13.48
CA PHE A 240 8.27 8.08 13.56
C PHE A 240 7.08 7.53 14.35
N SER A 241 7.27 6.41 15.07
CA SER A 241 6.31 5.91 16.06
C SER A 241 6.46 6.71 17.37
N PHE A 242 5.37 7.34 17.81
CA PHE A 242 5.33 8.25 18.97
C PHE A 242 5.73 7.58 20.29
N LYS A 243 5.57 6.26 20.41
CA LYS A 243 5.87 5.49 21.62
C LYS A 243 7.16 4.67 21.51
N ARG A 244 7.72 4.49 20.31
CA ARG A 244 8.98 3.77 20.06
C ARG A 244 9.71 4.34 18.86
N PHE A 245 11.03 4.52 18.97
CA PHE A 245 11.89 4.87 17.85
C PHE A 245 12.00 3.78 16.75
N PHE A 246 11.28 2.65 16.87
CA PHE A 246 11.32 1.54 15.93
C PHE A 246 9.97 0.80 15.85
N SER A 247 9.52 0.57 14.63
CA SER A 247 8.40 -0.33 14.28
C SER A 247 8.79 -1.80 14.36
N ARG A 248 7.78 -2.67 14.25
CA ARG A 248 7.95 -4.12 14.10
C ARG A 248 7.71 -4.57 12.66
N ARG A 249 8.25 -5.74 12.30
CA ARG A 249 7.91 -6.42 11.04
C ARG A 249 6.61 -7.22 11.11
N LYS A 250 6.23 -7.61 12.32
CA LYS A 250 5.12 -8.49 12.58
C LYS A 250 4.29 -8.00 13.76
N PHE A 251 3.01 -8.34 13.73
CA PHE A 251 2.11 -8.18 14.85
C PHE A 251 2.43 -9.23 15.92
N GLU A 252 2.37 -8.83 17.18
CA GLU A 252 2.65 -9.70 18.32
C GLU A 252 1.60 -9.50 19.41
N ASN A 253 1.22 -10.59 20.08
CA ASN A 253 0.40 -10.53 21.28
C ASN A 253 1.07 -9.67 22.36
N ARG A 254 0.27 -8.93 23.11
CA ARG A 254 0.65 -8.20 24.33
C ARG A 254 -0.52 -8.18 25.30
N ASN A 255 -0.30 -7.78 26.56
CA ASN A 255 -1.31 -7.88 27.64
C ASN A 255 -2.71 -7.36 27.25
N ASN A 256 -2.79 -6.28 26.45
CA ASN A 256 -4.06 -5.65 26.04
C ASN A 256 -4.35 -5.76 24.53
N PHE A 257 -3.72 -6.70 23.83
CA PHE A 257 -3.96 -6.91 22.40
C PHE A 257 -3.65 -8.35 22.03
N LYS A 258 -4.72 -9.03 21.58
CA LYS A 258 -4.64 -10.37 21.00
C LYS A 258 -4.69 -10.26 19.48
N LEU A 259 -3.90 -11.09 18.81
CA LEU A 259 -3.96 -11.21 17.36
C LEU A 259 -5.29 -11.84 16.93
N PRO A 260 -6.03 -11.25 15.96
CA PRO A 260 -7.28 -11.81 15.51
C PRO A 260 -7.05 -13.00 14.55
N GLU A 261 -7.99 -13.92 14.49
CA GLU A 261 -7.92 -15.13 13.63
C GLU A 261 -7.83 -14.82 12.13
N LYS A 262 -8.34 -13.65 11.73
CA LYS A 262 -8.29 -13.15 10.36
C LYS A 262 -6.92 -12.66 9.89
N LEU A 263 -5.95 -12.56 10.81
CA LEU A 263 -4.58 -12.17 10.48
C LEU A 263 -3.77 -13.41 10.09
N THR A 264 -3.14 -13.38 8.92
CA THR A 264 -2.08 -14.31 8.51
C THR A 264 -0.77 -13.56 8.31
N GLN A 265 0.30 -13.99 8.94
CA GLN A 265 1.63 -13.38 8.83
C GLN A 265 2.54 -14.27 7.99
N ILE A 266 3.11 -13.71 6.92
CA ILE A 266 3.83 -14.43 5.88
C ILE A 266 5.24 -13.86 5.77
N SER A 267 6.22 -14.64 6.21
CA SER A 267 7.63 -14.34 5.96
C SER A 267 8.05 -14.93 4.62
N LEU A 268 8.58 -14.08 3.72
CA LEU A 268 9.08 -14.51 2.42
C LEU A 268 10.57 -14.84 2.47
N ASN A 269 10.89 -16.04 1.99
CA ASN A 269 12.25 -16.51 1.73
C ASN A 269 12.35 -16.94 0.26
N ILE A 270 13.32 -16.41 -0.47
CA ILE A 270 13.56 -16.84 -1.86
C ILE A 270 14.91 -17.52 -1.89
N VAL A 271 14.95 -18.72 -2.45
CA VAL A 271 16.17 -19.51 -2.53
C VAL A 271 16.40 -19.92 -3.97
N ASP A 272 17.58 -19.59 -4.46
CA ASP A 272 18.04 -19.97 -5.79
C ASP A 272 19.50 -20.43 -5.73
N TYR A 273 20.06 -20.77 -6.88
CA TYR A 273 21.40 -21.32 -7.00
C TYR A 273 22.18 -20.60 -8.09
N THR A 274 23.41 -20.20 -7.75
CA THR A 274 24.35 -19.60 -8.69
C THR A 274 25.47 -20.60 -9.01
N PRO A 275 25.94 -20.70 -10.26
CA PRO A 275 27.09 -21.56 -10.58
C PRO A 275 28.31 -21.17 -9.73
N LYS A 276 29.02 -22.14 -9.14
CA LYS A 276 30.27 -21.87 -8.42
C LYS A 276 31.40 -21.44 -9.36
N ASN A 277 31.35 -21.92 -10.61
CA ASN A 277 32.26 -21.54 -11.66
C ASN A 277 31.47 -20.90 -12.81
N VAL A 278 31.73 -19.62 -13.07
CA VAL A 278 31.00 -18.80 -14.05
C VAL A 278 31.21 -19.31 -15.48
N THR A 279 32.33 -20.00 -15.75
CA THR A 279 32.63 -20.57 -17.07
C THR A 279 32.01 -21.95 -17.30
N SER A 280 31.33 -22.53 -16.30
CA SER A 280 30.76 -23.87 -16.44
C SER A 280 29.47 -23.84 -17.26
N THR A 281 29.41 -24.63 -18.33
CA THR A 281 28.22 -24.84 -19.18
C THR A 281 27.29 -25.93 -18.63
N ILE A 282 27.42 -26.26 -17.34
CA ILE A 282 26.69 -27.37 -16.73
C ILE A 282 25.19 -27.00 -16.70
N PRO A 283 24.31 -27.82 -17.33
CA PRO A 283 22.88 -27.58 -17.27
C PRO A 283 22.40 -27.65 -15.83
N PHE A 284 21.41 -26.82 -15.49
CA PHE A 284 20.91 -26.72 -14.11
C PHE A 284 20.36 -28.08 -13.65
N PRO A 285 20.99 -28.75 -12.66
CA PRO A 285 20.63 -30.12 -12.30
C PRO A 285 19.35 -30.14 -11.47
N ARG A 286 18.52 -31.17 -11.67
CA ARG A 286 17.33 -31.40 -10.84
C ARG A 286 17.65 -32.13 -9.53
N ASP A 287 18.75 -32.88 -9.49
CA ASP A 287 19.16 -33.62 -8.30
C ASP A 287 19.96 -32.74 -7.33
N GLU A 288 19.70 -32.89 -6.03
CA GLU A 288 20.26 -32.01 -5.01
C GLU A 288 21.78 -32.21 -4.81
N LYS A 289 22.30 -33.40 -5.14
CA LYS A 289 23.73 -33.73 -4.99
C LYS A 289 24.58 -32.95 -6.00
N THR A 290 24.20 -33.00 -7.28
CA THR A 290 24.87 -32.25 -8.35
C THR A 290 24.70 -30.75 -8.16
N LEU A 291 23.51 -30.31 -7.73
CA LEU A 291 23.25 -28.91 -7.40
C LEU A 291 24.21 -28.39 -6.33
N ARG A 292 24.37 -29.10 -5.21
CA ARG A 292 25.31 -28.71 -4.13
C ARG A 292 26.77 -28.79 -4.55
N LYS A 293 27.11 -29.70 -5.47
CA LYS A 293 28.49 -29.85 -5.99
C LYS A 293 28.87 -28.64 -6.84
N HIS A 294 28.05 -28.27 -7.80
CA HIS A 294 28.39 -27.29 -8.84
C HIS A 294 27.83 -25.88 -8.61
N PHE A 295 26.83 -25.73 -7.73
CA PHE A 295 26.16 -24.46 -7.49
C PHE A 295 26.23 -24.05 -6.02
N ARG A 296 26.30 -22.75 -5.79
CA ARG A 296 26.19 -22.13 -4.47
C ARG A 296 24.72 -21.79 -4.24
N LYS A 297 24.18 -22.32 -3.14
CA LYS A 297 22.86 -21.92 -2.65
C LYS A 297 22.91 -20.45 -2.22
N CYS A 298 22.03 -19.63 -2.78
CA CYS A 298 21.89 -18.22 -2.47
C CYS A 298 20.50 -17.95 -1.90
N THR A 299 20.44 -17.03 -0.94
CA THR A 299 19.19 -16.56 -0.35
C THR A 299 18.92 -15.16 -0.84
N TYR A 300 17.79 -14.98 -1.51
CA TYR A 300 17.32 -13.75 -2.11
C TYR A 300 16.10 -13.19 -1.37
N ASP A 301 16.08 -13.26 -0.04
CA ASP A 301 15.03 -12.63 0.78
C ASP A 301 14.77 -11.20 0.29
N PRO A 302 13.53 -10.83 -0.09
CA PRO A 302 13.27 -9.53 -0.72
C PRO A 302 13.53 -8.39 0.26
N GLY A 303 14.29 -7.39 -0.19
CA GLY A 303 14.43 -6.11 0.47
C GLY A 303 13.20 -5.22 0.24
N HIS A 304 13.20 -4.05 0.87
CA HIS A 304 12.03 -3.16 0.86
C HIS A 304 11.56 -2.82 -0.57
N PHE A 305 12.49 -2.53 -1.49
CA PHE A 305 12.14 -2.12 -2.85
C PHE A 305 11.65 -3.28 -3.71
N GLU A 306 12.22 -4.48 -3.57
CA GLU A 306 11.78 -5.66 -4.33
C GLU A 306 10.38 -6.13 -3.96
N LEU A 307 9.86 -5.68 -2.81
CA LEU A 307 8.46 -5.93 -2.47
C LEU A 307 7.48 -5.21 -3.40
N TRP A 308 7.83 -4.05 -3.96
CA TRP A 308 6.86 -3.13 -4.60
C TRP A 308 7.29 -2.47 -5.90
N PHE A 309 8.58 -2.15 -6.04
CA PHE A 309 9.10 -1.39 -7.17
C PHE A 309 9.52 -2.30 -8.33
N MET A 310 9.43 -1.79 -9.55
CA MET A 310 10.03 -2.44 -10.71
C MET A 310 11.56 -2.42 -10.62
N GLY A 311 12.22 -3.40 -11.22
CA GLY A 311 13.67 -3.60 -11.17
C GLY A 311 14.51 -2.49 -11.81
N TRP A 312 13.90 -1.65 -12.64
CA TRP A 312 14.51 -0.43 -13.20
C TRP A 312 14.43 0.77 -12.25
N THR A 313 13.95 0.58 -11.01
CA THR A 313 14.08 1.62 -10.00
C THR A 313 15.56 1.91 -9.77
N ILE A 314 15.91 3.20 -9.70
CA ILE A 314 17.28 3.66 -9.40
C ILE A 314 17.65 3.49 -7.91
N LEU A 315 16.67 3.08 -7.09
CA LEU A 315 16.86 2.77 -5.68
C LEU A 315 17.54 1.40 -5.54
N SER A 316 17.79 0.97 -4.31
CA SER A 316 18.48 -0.30 -4.07
C SER A 316 17.60 -1.50 -4.42
N TYR A 317 17.60 -1.90 -5.70
CA TYR A 317 17.00 -3.11 -6.23
C TYR A 317 18.12 -4.01 -6.79
N ARG A 318 18.15 -5.27 -6.38
CA ARG A 318 19.23 -6.18 -6.78
C ARG A 318 19.03 -6.67 -8.21
N LYS A 319 20.04 -6.46 -9.07
CA LYS A 319 20.00 -6.91 -10.47
C LYS A 319 19.95 -8.43 -10.60
N ASP A 320 20.56 -9.14 -9.65
CA ASP A 320 20.58 -10.60 -9.56
C ASP A 320 19.38 -11.18 -8.79
N PHE A 321 18.39 -10.35 -8.43
CA PHE A 321 17.17 -10.85 -7.80
C PHE A 321 16.41 -11.80 -8.74
N PRO A 322 15.99 -13.00 -8.29
CA PRO A 322 15.39 -14.01 -9.17
C PRO A 322 14.14 -13.56 -9.92
N PHE A 323 13.43 -12.52 -9.43
CA PHE A 323 12.24 -12.00 -10.10
C PHE A 323 12.46 -10.70 -10.86
N ASN A 324 13.67 -10.13 -10.87
CA ASN A 324 13.97 -8.89 -11.62
C ASN A 324 13.44 -8.98 -13.08
N PRO A 325 12.64 -8.00 -13.56
CA PRO A 325 12.30 -6.71 -12.94
C PRO A 325 10.98 -6.67 -12.17
N LEU A 326 10.34 -7.80 -11.91
CA LEU A 326 9.02 -7.89 -11.29
C LEU A 326 9.10 -7.78 -9.76
N PRO A 327 8.29 -6.92 -9.12
CA PRO A 327 8.17 -6.89 -7.68
C PRO A 327 7.37 -8.08 -7.13
N ILE A 328 7.57 -8.37 -5.84
CA ILE A 328 6.87 -9.45 -5.15
C ILE A 328 5.35 -9.31 -5.16
N ILE A 329 4.82 -8.08 -5.17
CA ILE A 329 3.38 -7.86 -5.25
C ILE A 329 2.71 -8.61 -6.41
N ASN A 330 3.41 -8.80 -7.53
CA ASN A 330 2.88 -9.55 -8.67
C ASN A 330 2.64 -11.02 -8.38
N PHE A 331 3.31 -11.58 -7.39
CA PHE A 331 3.24 -13.01 -7.05
C PHE A 331 2.36 -13.27 -5.82
N LEU A 332 1.78 -12.25 -5.19
CA LEU A 332 0.85 -12.44 -4.08
C LEU A 332 -0.36 -13.34 -4.42
N PRO A 333 -0.96 -13.28 -5.64
CA PRO A 333 -2.09 -14.14 -5.97
C PRO A 333 -1.78 -15.63 -5.85
N ILE A 334 -0.57 -16.05 -6.23
CA ILE A 334 -0.13 -17.45 -6.14
C ILE A 334 0.40 -17.80 -4.75
N ILE A 335 1.06 -16.85 -4.06
CA ILE A 335 1.60 -17.06 -2.70
C ILE A 335 0.47 -17.28 -1.68
N ILE A 336 -0.61 -16.49 -1.78
CA ILE A 336 -1.72 -16.50 -0.83
C ILE A 336 -2.74 -17.58 -1.18
N LYS A 337 -2.71 -18.09 -2.41
CA LYS A 337 -3.62 -19.11 -2.90
C LYS A 337 -3.68 -20.29 -1.93
N ASP A 338 -4.89 -20.66 -1.55
CA ASP A 338 -5.20 -21.84 -0.74
C ASP A 338 -4.60 -21.87 0.68
N LEU A 339 -3.95 -20.80 1.15
CA LEU A 339 -3.41 -20.75 2.53
C LEU A 339 -4.50 -20.98 3.58
N ASP A 340 -5.71 -20.46 3.35
CA ASP A 340 -6.85 -20.64 4.26
C ASP A 340 -7.59 -21.97 4.07
N LYS A 341 -7.27 -22.76 3.03
CA LYS A 341 -7.97 -24.02 2.75
C LYS A 341 -7.34 -25.22 3.47
N ASP A 342 -6.07 -25.10 3.87
CA ASP A 342 -5.35 -26.18 4.53
C ASP A 342 -5.31 -25.94 6.05
N PRO A 343 -6.03 -26.73 6.86
CA PRO A 343 -6.08 -26.53 8.31
C PRO A 343 -4.72 -26.77 9.00
N ASN A 344 -3.75 -27.38 8.32
CA ASN A 344 -2.41 -27.58 8.87
C ASN A 344 -1.51 -26.35 8.77
N ILE A 345 -1.89 -25.37 7.93
CA ILE A 345 -1.17 -24.11 7.77
C ILE A 345 -1.59 -23.16 8.89
N SER A 346 -0.63 -22.77 9.74
CA SER A 346 -0.89 -21.82 10.82
C SER A 346 -1.06 -20.38 10.29
N LYS A 347 -1.39 -19.46 11.20
CA LYS A 347 -1.50 -18.03 10.89
C LYS A 347 -0.16 -17.26 10.97
N ASP A 348 0.96 -17.92 11.27
CA ASP A 348 2.31 -17.34 11.24
C ASP A 348 3.23 -18.33 10.51
N ILE A 349 3.60 -18.02 9.26
CA ILE A 349 4.23 -18.95 8.33
C ILE A 349 5.45 -18.35 7.63
N ILE A 350 6.29 -19.24 7.11
CA ILE A 350 7.35 -18.93 6.17
C ILE A 350 6.99 -19.56 4.83
N VAL A 351 6.93 -18.75 3.79
CA VAL A 351 6.81 -19.21 2.40
C VAL A 351 8.20 -19.14 1.78
N LYS A 352 8.78 -20.30 1.49
CA LYS A 352 10.04 -20.42 0.76
C LYS A 352 9.75 -20.67 -0.72
N ILE A 353 10.04 -19.69 -1.56
CA ILE A 353 9.88 -19.79 -3.01
C ILE A 353 11.18 -20.31 -3.61
N LEU A 354 11.06 -21.33 -4.48
CA LEU A 354 12.16 -22.02 -5.12
C LEU A 354 11.96 -21.96 -6.65
N PRO A 355 12.29 -20.82 -7.29
CA PRO A 355 12.02 -20.64 -8.72
C PRO A 355 12.62 -21.74 -9.60
N TYR A 356 13.83 -22.21 -9.27
CA TYR A 356 14.49 -23.30 -9.98
C TYR A 356 13.80 -24.66 -9.89
N LYS A 357 12.97 -24.89 -8.86
CA LYS A 357 12.13 -26.09 -8.73
C LYS A 357 10.71 -25.86 -9.23
N GLU A 358 10.36 -24.62 -9.56
CA GLU A 358 8.99 -24.23 -9.91
C GLU A 358 8.00 -24.56 -8.77
N THR A 359 8.47 -24.47 -7.51
CA THR A 359 7.68 -24.77 -6.32
C THR A 359 7.81 -23.72 -5.22
N MET A 360 6.85 -23.73 -4.29
CA MET A 360 6.94 -23.05 -3.01
C MET A 360 6.72 -24.05 -1.87
N GLU A 361 7.54 -23.94 -0.83
CA GLU A 361 7.43 -24.73 0.41
C GLU A 361 6.88 -23.84 1.51
N ILE A 362 5.90 -24.34 2.26
CA ILE A 362 5.23 -23.63 3.35
C ILE A 362 5.63 -24.27 4.67
N TYR A 363 6.07 -23.44 5.62
CA TYR A 363 6.48 -23.86 6.96
C TYR A 363 5.69 -23.10 8.01
N ASN A 364 5.22 -23.80 9.05
CA ASN A 364 4.69 -23.14 10.23
C ASN A 364 5.83 -22.51 11.04
N TYR A 365 5.73 -21.22 11.34
CA TYR A 365 6.72 -20.53 12.15
C TYR A 365 6.62 -20.98 13.62
N LYS A 366 7.74 -21.44 14.19
CA LYS A 366 7.89 -21.72 15.62
C LYS A 366 9.21 -21.14 16.13
N LYS A 367 9.15 -20.24 17.12
CA LYS A 367 10.30 -19.44 17.59
C LYS A 367 11.46 -20.27 18.15
N LEU A 368 11.18 -21.45 18.69
CA LEU A 368 12.14 -22.27 19.46
C LEU A 368 12.25 -23.72 18.96
N VAL A 369 11.67 -24.04 17.79
CA VAL A 369 11.59 -25.41 17.28
C VAL A 369 12.04 -25.44 15.83
N LYS A 370 12.58 -26.58 15.38
CA LYS A 370 12.86 -26.86 13.98
C LYS A 370 11.61 -26.56 13.13
N LEU A 371 11.80 -25.80 12.05
CA LEU A 371 10.73 -25.51 11.10
C LEU A 371 10.21 -26.84 10.51
N THR A 372 8.90 -27.03 10.56
CA THR A 372 8.22 -28.17 9.94
C THR A 372 7.58 -27.70 8.64
N MET A 373 7.95 -28.32 7.52
CA MET A 373 7.25 -28.11 6.25
C MET A 373 5.86 -28.72 6.37
N VAL A 374 4.83 -27.93 6.08
CA VAL A 374 3.43 -28.37 6.16
C VAL A 374 2.81 -28.57 4.79
N ALA A 375 3.31 -27.88 3.77
CA ALA A 375 2.86 -28.05 2.41
C ALA A 375 3.96 -27.72 1.41
N GLN A 376 3.88 -28.35 0.24
CA GLN A 376 4.61 -27.97 -0.96
C GLN A 376 3.58 -27.75 -2.06
N LYS A 377 3.66 -26.61 -2.75
CA LYS A 377 2.71 -26.21 -3.79
C LYS A 377 3.48 -25.84 -5.07
N PRO A 378 2.88 -26.02 -6.26
CA PRO A 378 3.47 -25.51 -7.48
C PRO A 378 3.56 -23.99 -7.43
N PHE A 379 4.61 -23.44 -8.01
CA PHE A 379 4.78 -22.02 -8.29
C PHE A 379 4.65 -21.80 -9.82
N LEU A 380 5.19 -20.69 -10.33
CA LEU A 380 5.32 -20.47 -11.77
C LEU A 380 6.39 -21.39 -12.36
N THR A 381 6.13 -21.85 -13.58
CA THR A 381 7.18 -22.46 -14.40
C THR A 381 8.24 -21.42 -14.75
N LYS A 382 9.47 -21.87 -15.00
CA LYS A 382 10.57 -21.01 -15.43
C LYS A 382 10.19 -20.25 -16.70
N LYS A 383 9.57 -20.95 -17.66
CA LYS A 383 9.08 -20.37 -18.92
C LYS A 383 8.10 -19.22 -18.65
N ALA A 384 7.07 -19.46 -17.82
CA ALA A 384 6.09 -18.43 -17.51
C ALA A 384 6.73 -17.23 -16.79
N LEU A 385 7.64 -17.47 -15.84
CA LEU A 385 8.36 -16.40 -15.15
C LEU A 385 9.21 -15.57 -16.12
N ASP A 386 9.93 -16.23 -17.04
CA ASP A 386 10.77 -15.56 -18.04
C ASP A 386 9.92 -14.75 -19.04
N GLU A 387 8.77 -15.28 -19.47
CA GLU A 387 7.81 -14.55 -20.33
C GLU A 387 7.28 -13.28 -19.65
N LEU A 388 6.93 -13.35 -18.35
CA LEU A 388 6.49 -12.18 -17.59
C LEU A 388 7.61 -11.13 -17.48
N LYS A 389 8.85 -11.56 -17.24
CA LYS A 389 10.01 -10.64 -17.18
C LYS A 389 10.27 -9.96 -18.52
N ILE A 390 10.29 -10.74 -19.61
CA ILE A 390 10.48 -10.22 -20.97
C ILE A 390 9.39 -9.19 -21.30
N THR A 391 8.14 -9.53 -20.99
CA THR A 391 7.00 -8.61 -21.19
C THR A 391 7.17 -7.33 -20.39
N ALA A 392 7.53 -7.41 -19.11
CA ALA A 392 7.72 -6.23 -18.28
C ALA A 392 8.83 -5.30 -18.80
N LEU A 393 9.95 -5.86 -19.28
CA LEU A 393 11.07 -5.08 -19.84
C LEU A 393 10.70 -4.28 -21.09
N GLN A 394 9.67 -4.68 -21.84
CA GLN A 394 9.16 -3.87 -22.97
C GLN A 394 8.66 -2.50 -22.52
N PHE A 395 8.24 -2.38 -21.25
CA PHE A 395 7.71 -1.16 -20.65
C PHE A 395 8.74 -0.42 -19.78
N GLU A 396 10.02 -0.81 -19.82
CA GLU A 396 11.07 -0.08 -19.15
C GLU A 396 11.19 1.35 -19.72
N PRO A 397 11.13 2.40 -18.87
CA PRO A 397 11.25 3.78 -19.28
C PRO A 397 12.68 4.12 -19.72
N VAL A 398 12.82 4.78 -20.87
CA VAL A 398 14.14 5.13 -21.44
C VAL A 398 14.82 6.27 -20.65
N ASP A 399 14.02 7.16 -20.05
CA ASP A 399 14.46 8.40 -19.42
C ASP A 399 14.43 8.34 -17.87
N TYR A 400 14.39 7.13 -17.29
CA TYR A 400 14.40 6.95 -15.85
C TYR A 400 15.83 6.69 -15.33
N ASN A 401 16.56 7.77 -15.06
CA ASN A 401 17.95 7.71 -14.60
C ASN A 401 18.19 8.52 -13.32
N LEU A 402 19.32 8.22 -12.66
CA LEU A 402 19.69 8.80 -11.37
C LEU A 402 19.87 10.32 -11.44
N GLU A 403 20.41 10.83 -12.54
CA GLU A 403 20.61 12.28 -12.75
C GLU A 403 19.28 13.03 -12.78
N THR A 404 18.35 12.59 -13.64
CA THR A 404 17.01 13.17 -13.76
C THR A 404 16.24 13.08 -12.45
N TYR A 405 16.34 11.94 -11.75
CA TYR A 405 15.72 11.78 -10.44
C TYR A 405 16.25 12.77 -9.42
N ASN A 406 17.58 12.87 -9.29
CA ASN A 406 18.21 13.78 -8.34
C ASN A 406 17.82 15.22 -8.67
N ARG A 407 17.92 15.62 -9.95
CA ARG A 407 17.51 16.96 -10.40
C ARG A 407 16.07 17.27 -10.00
N LYS A 408 15.10 16.42 -10.39
CA LYS A 408 13.68 16.62 -10.03
C LYS A 408 13.47 16.71 -8.51
N MET A 409 14.14 15.85 -7.75
CA MET A 409 14.05 15.85 -6.29
C MET A 409 14.58 17.14 -5.66
N TYR A 410 15.76 17.60 -6.07
CA TYR A 410 16.39 18.81 -5.53
C TYR A 410 15.76 20.10 -6.04
N ASP A 411 15.25 20.12 -7.27
CA ASP A 411 14.47 21.23 -7.82
C ASP A 411 13.20 21.43 -6.98
N ALA A 412 12.47 20.35 -6.67
CA ALA A 412 11.30 20.41 -5.81
C ALA A 412 11.61 20.94 -4.40
N ILE A 413 12.77 20.57 -3.83
CA ILE A 413 13.25 21.11 -2.54
C ILE A 413 13.54 22.60 -2.65
N THR A 414 14.24 23.01 -3.70
CA THR A 414 14.65 24.40 -3.92
C THR A 414 13.42 25.29 -4.11
N ILE A 415 12.44 24.84 -4.90
CA ILE A 415 11.16 25.53 -5.07
C ILE A 415 10.42 25.63 -3.73
N ALA A 416 10.30 24.52 -3.00
CA ALA A 416 9.62 24.50 -1.70
C ALA A 416 10.30 25.40 -0.66
N GLN A 417 11.63 25.46 -0.64
CA GLN A 417 12.39 26.34 0.25
C GLN A 417 12.15 27.81 -0.10
N TYR A 418 12.20 28.15 -1.39
CA TYR A 418 11.91 29.51 -1.85
C TYR A 418 10.50 29.95 -1.45
N GLU A 419 9.48 29.13 -1.70
CA GLU A 419 8.09 29.43 -1.33
C GLU A 419 7.94 29.59 0.19
N TYR A 420 8.60 28.73 0.97
CA TYR A 420 8.61 28.81 2.44
C TYR A 420 9.22 30.13 2.94
N ASP A 421 10.34 30.57 2.36
CA ASP A 421 11.00 31.81 2.72
C ASP A 421 10.15 33.05 2.36
N GLN A 422 9.47 33.02 1.22
CA GLN A 422 8.52 34.09 0.84
C GLN A 422 7.36 34.15 1.84
N LEU A 423 6.76 33.00 2.19
CA LEU A 423 5.68 32.95 3.17
C LEU A 423 6.10 33.53 4.53
N ASN A 424 7.30 33.20 4.99
CA ASN A 424 7.82 33.72 6.26
C ASN A 424 8.07 35.23 6.23
N LYS A 425 8.60 35.77 5.12
CA LYS A 425 8.74 37.22 4.94
C LYS A 425 7.38 37.93 5.06
N LEU A 426 6.36 37.39 4.40
CA LEU A 426 5.01 37.94 4.44
C LEU A 426 4.39 37.90 5.85
N LYS A 427 4.57 36.80 6.58
CA LYS A 427 4.12 36.70 7.99
C LYS A 427 4.78 37.75 8.88
N VAL A 428 6.07 38.01 8.68
CA VAL A 428 6.81 39.05 9.42
C VAL A 428 6.29 40.45 9.05
N GLU A 429 6.00 40.71 7.78
CA GLU A 429 5.42 41.97 7.32
C GLU A 429 4.02 42.19 7.88
N GLU A 430 3.16 41.18 7.83
CA GLU A 430 1.81 41.19 8.42
C GLU A 430 1.88 41.48 9.92
N PHE A 431 2.76 40.80 10.66
CA PHE A 431 2.95 41.04 12.09
C PHE A 431 3.43 42.47 12.39
N LYS A 432 4.35 43.01 11.57
CA LYS A 432 4.80 44.41 11.68
C LYS A 432 3.66 45.39 11.41
N ASN A 433 2.80 45.11 10.44
CA ASN A 433 1.64 45.94 10.11
C ASN A 433 0.60 45.93 11.24
N ILE A 434 0.25 44.75 11.76
CA ILE A 434 -0.65 44.61 12.93
C ILE A 434 -0.09 45.38 14.14
N LYS A 435 1.22 45.31 14.39
CA LYS A 435 1.85 46.06 15.48
C LYS A 435 1.76 47.58 15.28
N LYS A 436 1.96 48.07 14.05
CA LYS A 436 1.81 49.49 13.70
C LYS A 436 0.36 49.98 13.82
N GLU A 437 -0.62 49.18 13.38
CA GLU A 437 -2.06 49.51 13.51
C GLU A 437 -2.47 49.63 14.98
N LYS A 438 -2.05 48.66 15.82
CA LYS A 438 -2.28 48.68 17.27
C LYS A 438 -1.65 49.91 17.93
N GLN A 439 -0.44 50.32 17.54
CA GLN A 439 0.21 51.54 18.05
C GLN A 439 -0.53 52.82 17.66
N LYS A 440 -1.27 52.81 16.54
CA LYS A 440 -2.06 53.94 16.08
C LYS A 440 -3.49 53.97 16.65
N ASN A 441 -3.82 53.12 17.63
CA ASN A 441 -5.19 52.89 18.12
C ASN A 441 -6.20 52.59 17.00
N GLN A 442 -5.74 52.02 15.88
CA GLN A 442 -6.61 51.56 14.80
C GLN A 442 -6.95 50.09 15.07
N GLU A 443 -8.22 49.72 14.88
CA GLU A 443 -8.58 48.29 14.92
C GLU A 443 -7.77 47.53 13.86
N PRO A 444 -7.16 46.37 14.21
CA PRO A 444 -6.38 45.60 13.27
C PRO A 444 -7.24 45.21 12.06
N SER A 445 -6.88 45.69 10.88
CA SER A 445 -7.64 45.37 9.67
C SER A 445 -7.17 44.03 9.13
N TYR A 446 -7.66 42.94 9.71
CA TYR A 446 -7.38 41.59 9.23
C TYR A 446 -7.75 41.40 7.75
N LYS A 447 -8.75 42.14 7.24
CA LYS A 447 -9.14 42.11 5.81
C LYS A 447 -8.21 42.87 4.87
N LYS A 448 -7.47 43.90 5.32
CA LYS A 448 -6.50 44.63 4.48
C LYS A 448 -5.13 43.97 4.41
N ASN A 449 -4.78 43.17 5.43
CA ASN A 449 -3.44 42.61 5.58
C ASN A 449 -3.28 41.18 5.04
N VAL A 450 -4.31 40.61 4.39
CA VAL A 450 -4.17 39.33 3.68
C VAL A 450 -3.26 39.54 2.47
N VAL A 451 -1.99 39.14 2.59
CA VAL A 451 -1.08 39.16 1.45
C VAL A 451 -1.50 38.08 0.47
N ASN A 452 -2.03 38.53 -0.67
CA ASN A 452 -2.45 37.63 -1.74
C ASN A 452 -1.23 37.10 -2.50
N LEU A 453 -0.76 35.91 -2.12
CA LEU A 453 0.34 35.18 -2.78
C LEU A 453 0.11 34.96 -4.29
N GLN A 454 -1.15 35.00 -4.75
CA GLN A 454 -1.49 34.78 -6.16
C GLN A 454 -1.30 36.02 -7.05
N LYS A 455 -1.05 37.21 -6.48
CA LYS A 455 -0.89 38.45 -7.27
C LYS A 455 0.49 38.62 -7.91
N LYS A 456 1.50 37.84 -7.50
CA LYS A 456 2.83 37.81 -8.14
C LYS A 456 3.00 36.51 -8.92
N GLU A 457 2.49 36.52 -10.15
CA GLU A 457 2.69 35.54 -11.23
C GLU A 457 2.23 34.08 -11.02
N ARG A 458 1.71 33.50 -12.10
CA ARG A 458 0.72 32.41 -12.18
C ARG A 458 1.26 30.98 -12.02
N HIS A 459 2.26 30.71 -11.19
CA HIS A 459 2.89 29.37 -11.24
C HIS A 459 2.50 28.36 -10.15
N PHE A 460 1.76 28.73 -9.09
CA PHE A 460 1.65 27.83 -7.94
C PHE A 460 0.27 27.81 -7.28
N GLN A 461 -0.53 26.78 -7.58
CA GLN A 461 -1.74 26.41 -6.83
C GLN A 461 -1.48 25.10 -6.04
N GLY A 462 -1.60 25.16 -4.71
CA GLY A 462 -1.54 23.99 -3.81
C GLY A 462 -2.86 23.22 -3.76
N PHE A 463 -2.82 21.96 -3.32
CA PHE A 463 -3.99 21.05 -3.31
C PHE A 463 -5.01 21.35 -2.19
N LEU A 464 -4.58 21.90 -1.05
CA LEU A 464 -5.47 22.12 0.11
C LEU A 464 -6.17 23.50 0.13
N THR A 465 -5.93 24.38 -0.83
CA THR A 465 -6.58 25.70 -0.85
C THR A 465 -7.89 25.74 -1.63
N ASN A 466 -8.29 24.63 -2.27
CA ASN A 466 -9.46 24.59 -3.16
C ASN A 466 -10.64 23.78 -2.61
N GLU A 467 -10.57 23.24 -1.39
CA GLU A 467 -11.66 22.45 -0.79
C GLU A 467 -11.90 22.80 0.70
N ILE A 468 -12.12 24.09 0.98
CA ILE A 468 -12.88 24.54 2.17
C ILE A 468 -13.99 25.47 1.71
#